data_AF-R6HQG7-F1
#
_entry.id   AF-R6HQG7-F1
#
_cell.length_a   1.000
_cell.length_b   1.000
_cell.length_c   1.000
_cell.angle_alpha   90.00
_cell.angle_beta   90.00
_cell.angle_gamma   90.00
#
_symmetry.space_group_name_H-M   'P 1'
#
loop_
_entity.id
_entity.type
_entity.pdbx_description
1 polymer ?
#
loop_
_entity_poly.entity_id
_entity_poly.type
_entity_poly.pdbx_seq_one_letter_code
_entity_poly.pdbx_strand_id
1 'polypeptide(L)'
;MAYVKYKELTKYFNFNKEIEIKELPKYVLDYVNDNEKIYKAYKTKRDKAVFTDKRMILFDVSVLSTVKKIHIIPYKSISTAAISFKPTKSSIFISFDSGYQMRLDFINQNADSKTELRKLYSKIMDSIL
;
A
#
# COMPACT_ATOMS: atom_id res chain seq x y z
N MET A 1 -21.90 7.63 25.33
CA MET A 1 -20.64 7.14 24.73
C MET A 1 -20.49 7.79 23.36
N ALA A 2 -19.63 8.79 23.20
CA ALA A 2 -19.35 9.33 21.87
C ALA A 2 -18.39 8.37 21.17
N TYR A 3 -18.84 7.72 20.09
CA TYR A 3 -17.95 6.98 19.21
C TYR A 3 -17.03 7.99 18.51
N VAL A 4 -15.80 8.13 19.00
CA VAL A 4 -14.76 8.83 18.23
C VAL A 4 -14.51 7.98 17.01
N LYS A 5 -15.06 8.40 15.87
CA LYS A 5 -14.81 7.77 14.57
C LYS A 5 -13.31 7.86 14.34
N TYR A 6 -12.60 6.73 14.45
CA TYR A 6 -11.17 6.65 14.17
C TYR A 6 -10.90 7.31 12.82
N LYS A 7 -10.10 8.37 12.84
CA LYS A 7 -9.70 9.07 11.62
C LYS A 7 -8.62 8.23 10.96
N GLU A 8 -8.94 7.66 9.80
CA GLU A 8 -7.97 6.87 9.03
C GLU A 8 -6.73 7.70 8.71
N LEU A 9 -5.56 7.05 8.71
CA LEU A 9 -4.27 7.70 8.45
C LEU A 9 -4.26 8.38 7.06
N THR A 10 -4.96 7.78 6.11
CA THR A 10 -4.99 8.19 4.71
C THR A 10 -6.38 7.99 4.11
N LYS A 11 -6.62 8.54 2.90
CA LYS A 11 -7.77 8.14 2.08
C LYS A 11 -7.66 6.66 1.68
N TYR A 12 -8.77 6.09 1.20
CA TYR A 12 -8.77 4.77 0.56
C TYR A 12 -8.00 4.80 -0.76
N PHE A 13 -7.03 3.90 -0.90
CA PHE A 13 -6.36 3.63 -2.17
C PHE A 13 -7.06 2.49 -2.90
N ASN A 14 -7.41 2.67 -4.18
CA ASN A 14 -8.06 1.64 -5.01
C ASN A 14 -7.16 1.25 -6.19
N PHE A 15 -6.05 0.56 -5.91
CA PHE A 15 -5.08 0.12 -6.91
C PHE A 15 -5.74 -0.84 -7.92
N ASN A 16 -5.57 -0.55 -9.21
CA ASN A 16 -6.24 -1.31 -10.27
C ASN A 16 -5.29 -2.09 -11.18
N LYS A 17 -3.99 -1.81 -11.08
CA LYS A 17 -2.98 -2.43 -11.93
C LYS A 17 -1.64 -2.53 -11.20
N GLU A 18 -1.00 -3.69 -11.30
CA GLU A 18 0.41 -3.87 -10.97
C GLU A 18 1.27 -3.22 -12.06
N ILE A 19 2.36 -2.55 -11.67
CA ILE A 19 3.31 -1.94 -12.59
C ILE A 19 4.66 -2.63 -12.44
N GLU A 20 5.31 -2.92 -13.56
CA GLU A 20 6.67 -3.44 -13.54
C GLU A 20 7.65 -2.39 -12.99
N ILE A 21 8.67 -2.83 -12.27
CA ILE A 21 9.66 -1.94 -11.63
C ILE A 21 10.35 -1.06 -12.69
N LYS A 22 10.60 -1.61 -13.88
CA LYS A 22 11.23 -0.89 -15.00
C LYS A 22 10.36 0.24 -15.57
N GLU A 23 9.04 0.17 -15.37
CA GLU A 23 8.09 1.19 -15.81
C GLU A 23 7.82 2.26 -14.73
N LEU A 24 8.46 2.16 -13.56
CA LEU A 24 8.28 3.15 -12.50
C LEU A 24 8.89 4.49 -12.91
N PRO A 25 8.16 5.61 -12.73
CA PRO A 25 8.73 6.92 -12.98
C PRO A 25 9.95 7.20 -12.09
N LYS A 26 10.92 7.95 -12.61
CA LYS A 26 12.12 8.34 -11.86
C LYS A 26 11.79 8.95 -10.49
N TYR A 27 10.81 9.86 -10.44
CA TYR A 27 10.39 10.48 -9.18
C TYR A 27 9.87 9.49 -8.12
N VAL A 28 9.45 8.29 -8.51
CA VAL A 28 9.03 7.24 -7.57
C VAL A 28 10.26 6.48 -7.07
N LEU A 29 11.19 6.18 -7.97
CA LEU A 29 12.45 5.51 -7.66
C LEU A 29 13.34 6.35 -6.74
N ASP A 30 13.32 7.69 -6.89
CA ASP A 30 14.09 8.61 -6.04
C ASP A 30 13.71 8.53 -4.53
N TYR A 31 12.57 7.91 -4.17
CA TYR A 31 12.17 7.67 -2.77
C TYR A 31 12.57 6.29 -2.24
N VAL A 32 13.08 5.41 -3.12
CA VAL A 32 13.57 4.09 -2.75
C VAL A 32 15.07 4.19 -2.52
N ASN A 33 15.53 3.76 -1.36
CA ASN A 33 16.96 3.75 -1.07
C ASN A 33 17.66 2.68 -1.93
N ASP A 34 18.91 2.92 -2.34
CA ASP A 34 19.67 1.97 -3.18
C ASP A 34 19.81 0.57 -2.54
N ASN A 35 19.78 0.50 -1.21
CA ASN A 35 19.85 -0.73 -0.42
C ASN A 35 18.46 -1.32 -0.07
N GLU A 36 17.38 -0.88 -0.73
CA GLU A 36 16.04 -1.45 -0.59
C GLU A 36 15.65 -2.24 -1.84
N LYS A 37 15.09 -3.43 -1.63
CA LYS A 37 14.62 -4.29 -2.72
C LYS A 37 13.13 -4.05 -2.94
N ILE A 38 12.76 -3.55 -4.12
CA ILE A 38 11.35 -3.42 -4.51
C ILE A 38 10.77 -4.81 -4.78
N TYR A 39 9.70 -5.18 -4.07
CA TYR A 39 8.98 -6.43 -4.32
C TYR A 39 7.88 -6.27 -5.35
N LYS A 40 7.05 -5.23 -5.18
CA LYS A 40 5.90 -4.97 -6.04
C LYS A 40 5.60 -3.48 -6.07
N ALA A 41 4.99 -3.04 -7.17
CA ALA A 41 4.42 -1.72 -7.26
C ALA A 41 3.05 -1.78 -7.90
N TYR A 42 2.17 -0.89 -7.44
CA TYR A 42 0.80 -0.78 -7.93
C TYR A 42 0.47 0.66 -8.25
N LYS A 43 -0.50 0.85 -9.14
CA LYS A 43 -0.97 2.18 -9.50
C LYS A 43 -2.49 2.26 -9.61
N THR A 44 -2.97 3.48 -9.50
CA THR A 44 -4.23 3.92 -10.09
C THR A 44 -3.90 4.82 -11.29
N LYS A 45 -4.89 5.57 -11.80
CA LYS A 45 -4.62 6.64 -12.78
C LYS A 45 -3.64 7.68 -12.23
N ARG A 46 -3.57 7.88 -10.91
CA ARG A 46 -2.79 8.96 -10.28
C ARG A 46 -1.89 8.47 -9.16
N ASP A 47 -2.48 7.74 -8.23
CA ASP A 47 -1.80 7.24 -7.05
C ASP A 47 -0.87 6.09 -7.41
N LYS A 48 0.21 5.93 -6.65
CA LYS A 48 1.16 4.83 -6.80
C LYS A 48 1.50 4.28 -5.43
N ALA A 49 1.77 2.99 -5.36
CA ALA A 49 2.32 2.35 -4.19
C ALA A 49 3.54 1.53 -4.59
N VAL A 50 4.61 1.66 -3.82
CA VAL A 50 5.79 0.82 -3.92
C VAL A 50 5.95 0.09 -2.61
N PHE A 51 6.11 -1.22 -2.69
CA PHE A 51 6.34 -2.09 -1.55
C PHE A 51 7.76 -2.63 -1.65
N THR A 52 8.61 -2.24 -0.70
CA THR A 52 9.99 -2.73 -0.60
C THR A 52 10.07 -3.85 0.42
N ASP A 53 11.28 -4.27 0.75
CA ASP A 53 11.62 -5.18 1.85
C ASP A 53 11.55 -4.53 3.23
N LYS A 54 11.46 -3.19 3.33
CA LYS A 54 11.50 -2.47 4.62
C LYS A 54 10.26 -1.63 4.90
N ARG A 55 9.61 -1.12 3.85
CA ARG A 55 8.54 -0.13 3.96
C ARG A 55 7.66 -0.10 2.73
N MET A 56 6.47 0.46 2.89
CA MET A 56 5.63 0.87 1.78
C MET A 56 5.69 2.38 1.58
N ILE A 57 5.69 2.81 0.33
CA ILE A 57 5.70 4.20 -0.09
C ILE A 57 4.44 4.45 -0.91
N LEU A 58 3.53 5.27 -0.39
CA LEU A 58 2.23 5.55 -0.99
C LEU A 58 2.20 7.00 -1.47
N PHE A 59 2.07 7.18 -2.76
CA PHE A 59 1.93 8.46 -3.43
C PHE A 59 0.44 8.78 -3.58
N ASP A 60 -0.08 9.61 -2.69
CA ASP A 60 -1.44 10.16 -2.74
C ASP A 60 -1.43 11.46 -3.54
N VAL A 61 -2.03 11.41 -4.73
CA VAL A 61 -2.25 12.61 -5.53
C VAL A 61 -3.72 13.01 -5.41
N SER A 62 -3.95 14.17 -4.79
CA SER A 62 -5.29 14.69 -4.57
C SER A 62 -6.02 14.99 -5.89
N VAL A 63 -7.35 14.80 -5.89
CA VAL A 63 -8.20 15.04 -7.06
C VAL A 63 -8.42 16.52 -7.31
N LEU A 64 -8.53 17.29 -6.23
CA LEU A 64 -8.97 18.68 -6.22
C LEU A 64 -7.81 19.68 -6.05
N SER A 65 -6.62 19.20 -5.71
CA SER A 65 -5.46 20.06 -5.46
C SER A 65 -4.22 19.49 -6.12
N THR A 66 -3.25 20.34 -6.44
CA THR A 66 -1.89 19.97 -6.87
C THR A 66 -1.04 19.36 -5.75
N VAL A 67 -1.60 19.21 -4.54
CA VAL A 67 -0.91 18.64 -3.39
C VAL A 67 -0.70 17.14 -3.60
N LYS A 68 0.58 16.75 -3.60
CA LYS A 68 1.02 15.36 -3.55
C LYS A 68 1.42 15.07 -2.11
N LYS A 69 0.79 14.08 -1.49
CA LYS A 69 1.20 13.55 -0.18
C LYS A 69 1.92 12.23 -0.41
N ILE A 70 3.03 12.04 0.28
CA ILE A 70 3.82 10.82 0.18
C ILE A 70 3.89 10.24 1.58
N HIS A 71 3.29 9.07 1.74
CA HIS A 71 3.32 8.33 2.99
C HIS A 71 4.42 7.28 2.90
N ILE A 72 5.39 7.35 3.82
CA ILE A 72 6.44 6.34 3.95
C ILE A 72 6.18 5.62 5.26
N ILE A 73 5.85 4.34 5.18
CA ILE A 73 5.37 3.56 6.31
C ILE A 73 6.32 2.37 6.49
N PRO A 74 7.22 2.42 7.49
CA PRO A 74 8.07 1.29 7.86
C PRO A 74 7.22 0.10 8.32
N TYR A 75 7.53 -1.11 7.88
CA TYR A 75 6.74 -2.28 8.26
C TYR A 75 6.80 -2.56 9.77
N LYS A 76 7.92 -2.27 10.42
CA LYS A 76 8.07 -2.34 11.89
C LYS A 76 7.05 -1.52 12.71
N SER A 77 6.32 -0.60 12.08
CA SER A 77 5.27 0.20 12.76
C SER A 77 3.88 -0.43 12.70
N ILE A 78 3.76 -1.56 11.99
CA ILE A 78 2.51 -2.32 11.84
C ILE A 78 2.36 -3.21 13.07
N SER A 79 1.31 -2.97 13.85
CA SER A 79 0.97 -3.79 15.01
C SER A 79 0.24 -5.06 14.59
N THR A 80 -0.72 -4.93 13.67
CA THR A 80 -1.53 -6.03 13.15
C THR A 80 -1.94 -5.75 11.72
N ALA A 81 -2.15 -6.80 10.94
CA ALA A 81 -2.70 -6.69 9.59
C ALA A 81 -3.63 -7.86 9.26
N ALA A 82 -4.48 -7.65 8.26
CA ALA A 82 -5.33 -8.67 7.69
C ALA A 82 -5.44 -8.48 6.18
N ILE A 83 -5.64 -9.57 5.45
CA ILE A 83 -5.95 -9.56 4.02
C ILE A 83 -7.31 -10.22 3.78
N SER A 84 -8.15 -9.58 2.96
CA SER A 84 -9.47 -10.07 2.58
C SER A 84 -9.56 -10.19 1.07
N PHE A 85 -10.04 -11.34 0.60
CA PHE A 85 -10.27 -11.61 -0.82
C PHE A 85 -11.77 -11.68 -1.09
N LYS A 86 -12.28 -10.78 -1.93
CA LYS A 86 -13.64 -10.83 -2.49
C LYS A 86 -13.56 -11.17 -3.98
N PRO A 87 -14.67 -11.50 -4.66
CA PRO A 87 -14.65 -11.86 -6.08
C PRO A 87 -13.95 -10.82 -6.97
N THR A 88 -14.30 -9.54 -6.83
CA THR A 88 -13.81 -8.44 -7.69
C THR A 88 -12.78 -7.52 -7.05
N LYS A 89 -12.52 -7.68 -5.75
CA LYS A 89 -11.71 -6.78 -4.94
C LYS A 89 -10.99 -7.53 -3.83
N SER A 90 -9.76 -7.15 -3.57
CA SER A 90 -9.01 -7.59 -2.39
C SER A 90 -8.63 -6.37 -1.55
N SER A 91 -8.52 -6.53 -0.25
CA SER A 91 -8.22 -5.44 0.68
C SER A 91 -7.18 -5.88 1.69
N ILE A 92 -6.14 -5.07 1.90
CA ILE A 92 -5.23 -5.19 3.03
C ILE A 92 -5.65 -4.16 4.08
N PHE A 93 -5.90 -4.63 5.29
CA PHE A 93 -6.19 -3.82 6.48
C PHE A 93 -4.96 -3.82 7.37
N ILE A 94 -4.56 -2.63 7.83
CA ILE A 94 -3.34 -2.44 8.60
C ILE A 94 -3.68 -1.57 9.80
N SER A 95 -3.29 -2.02 10.99
CA SER A 95 -3.28 -1.21 12.19
C SER A 95 -1.83 -0.93 12.58
N PHE A 96 -1.58 0.30 13.00
CA PHE A 96 -0.25 0.75 13.43
C PHE A 96 -0.16 0.81 14.95
N ASP A 97 1.07 0.83 15.48
CA ASP A 97 1.31 1.01 16.92
C ASP A 97 0.76 2.32 17.47
N SER A 98 0.63 3.33 16.60
CA SER A 98 0.02 4.63 16.92
C SER A 98 -1.50 4.57 17.09
N GLY A 99 -2.14 3.42 16.87
CA GLY A 99 -3.60 3.25 16.90
C GLY A 99 -4.31 3.72 15.62
N TYR A 100 -3.59 4.29 14.65
CA TYR A 100 -4.16 4.57 13.34
C TYR A 100 -4.38 3.29 12.53
N GLN A 101 -5.41 3.31 11.70
CA GLN A 101 -5.72 2.25 10.75
C GLN A 101 -5.59 2.76 9.31
N MET A 102 -5.22 1.86 8.43
CA MET A 102 -5.14 2.09 6.99
C MET A 102 -5.70 0.90 6.23
N ARG A 103 -6.31 1.21 5.09
CA ARG A 103 -6.87 0.22 4.17
C ARG A 103 -6.34 0.46 2.76
N LEU A 104 -5.77 -0.58 2.18
CA LEU A 104 -5.33 -0.61 0.79
C LEU A 104 -6.23 -1.55 0.00
N ASP A 105 -6.90 -1.02 -1.01
CA ASP A 105 -7.79 -1.79 -1.87
C ASP A 105 -7.15 -2.07 -3.22
N PHE A 106 -7.38 -3.28 -3.71
CA PHE A 106 -6.92 -3.80 -4.98
C PHE A 106 -8.16 -4.24 -5.77
N ILE A 107 -8.49 -3.54 -6.84
CA ILE A 107 -9.67 -3.79 -7.67
C ILE A 107 -9.30 -4.57 -8.94
N ASN A 108 -10.32 -5.08 -9.64
CA ASN A 108 -10.17 -5.84 -10.90
C ASN A 108 -9.25 -7.07 -10.77
N GLN A 109 -9.36 -7.78 -9.64
CA GLN A 109 -8.48 -8.89 -9.31
C GLN A 109 -8.92 -10.20 -9.98
N ASN A 110 -8.01 -10.84 -10.71
CA ASN A 110 -8.11 -12.24 -11.18
C ASN A 110 -7.39 -13.21 -10.22
N ALA A 111 -7.39 -14.51 -10.52
CA ALA A 111 -6.76 -15.53 -9.67
C ALA A 111 -5.24 -15.30 -9.46
N ASP A 112 -4.52 -14.92 -10.52
CA ASP A 112 -3.08 -14.69 -10.47
C ASP A 112 -2.73 -13.47 -9.63
N SER A 113 -3.43 -12.34 -9.86
CA SER A 113 -3.23 -11.12 -9.07
C SER A 113 -3.54 -11.31 -7.59
N LYS A 114 -4.53 -12.12 -7.23
CA LYS A 114 -4.78 -12.50 -5.82
C LYS A 114 -3.63 -13.31 -5.24
N THR A 115 -3.05 -14.22 -6.03
CA THR A 115 -1.89 -15.01 -5.62
C THR A 115 -0.66 -14.14 -5.40
N GLU A 116 -0.41 -13.18 -6.29
CA GLU A 116 0.68 -12.22 -6.15
C GLU A 116 0.47 -11.28 -4.95
N LEU A 117 -0.76 -10.82 -4.72
CA LEU A 117 -1.11 -10.02 -3.55
C LEU A 117 -0.90 -10.80 -2.25
N ARG A 118 -1.25 -12.10 -2.22
CA ARG A 118 -0.98 -12.98 -1.07
C ARG A 118 0.52 -13.08 -0.80
N LYS A 119 1.34 -13.31 -1.84
CA LYS A 119 2.81 -13.37 -1.70
C LYS A 119 3.38 -12.05 -1.18
N LEU A 120 2.89 -10.92 -1.69
CA LEU A 120 3.28 -9.61 -1.18
C LEU A 120 2.92 -9.44 0.29
N TYR A 121 1.68 -9.78 0.66
CA TYR A 121 1.24 -9.70 2.06
C TYR A 121 2.12 -10.54 2.99
N SER A 122 2.45 -11.78 2.61
CA SER A 122 3.39 -12.62 3.36
C SER A 122 4.74 -11.92 3.54
N LYS A 123 5.32 -11.38 2.46
CA LYS A 123 6.60 -10.65 2.54
C LYS A 123 6.54 -9.44 3.47
N ILE A 124 5.44 -8.67 3.45
CA ILE A 124 5.27 -7.54 4.36
C ILE A 124 5.27 -8.05 5.81
N MET A 125 4.55 -9.13 6.12
CA MET A 125 4.49 -9.69 7.46
C MET A 125 5.83 -10.25 7.92
N ASP A 126 6.56 -10.93 7.03
CA ASP A 126 7.90 -11.47 7.31
C ASP A 126 8.90 -10.35 7.66
N SER A 127 8.70 -9.13 7.15
CA SER A 127 9.54 -7.96 7.44
C SER A 127 9.15 -7.21 8.73
N ILE A 128 8.10 -7.64 9.44
CA ILE A 128 7.72 -7.08 10.75
C ILE A 128 8.47 -7.79 11.88
N LEU A 129 8.76 -9.09 11.69
CA LEU A 129 9.48 -9.96 12.64
C LEU A 129 10.99 -9.68 12.65
#